data_AF-A0A929ZUA5-F1
#
_entry.id   AF-A0A929ZUA5-F1
#
_cell.length_a   1.000
_cell.length_b   1.000
_cell.length_c   1.000
_cell.angle_alpha   90.00
_cell.angle_beta   90.00
_cell.angle_gamma   90.00
#
_symmetry.space_group_name_H-M   'P 1'
#
loop_
_entity.id
_entity.type
_entity.pdbx_description
1 polymer ?
#
loop_
_entity_poly.entity_id
_entity_poly.type
_entity_poly.pdbx_seq_one_letter_code
_entity_poly.pdbx_strand_id
1 'polypeptide(L)'
;KRAQAMVTIYGLNDKIGNISYYDSSGQSEYNFGKPYSEHTAKTIDEEISKLIENQYQRAIRILSENKEKLEALADKLIEKEVIFKEDLEEIFGKRAWEPEEKESRPIENEPEETIEDTEDIS
;
A
#
# COMPACT_ATOMS: atom_id res chain seq x y z
N LYS A 1 10.40 -2.44 -3.13
CA LYS A 1 9.91 -2.08 -4.49
C LYS A 1 9.26 -0.68 -4.55
N ARG A 2 8.28 -0.34 -3.70
CA ARG A 2 7.62 0.99 -3.74
C ARG A 2 8.57 2.19 -3.48
N ALA A 3 9.46 2.10 -2.49
CA ALA A 3 10.43 3.15 -2.19
C ALA A 3 11.41 3.42 -3.35
N GLN A 4 11.87 2.35 -4.02
CA GLN A 4 12.71 2.47 -5.21
C GLN A 4 11.98 3.21 -6.33
N ALA A 5 10.72 2.86 -6.61
CA ALA A 5 9.92 3.57 -7.60
C ALA A 5 9.73 5.06 -7.25
N MET A 6 9.51 5.41 -5.98
CA MET A 6 9.45 6.80 -5.51
C MET A 6 10.70 7.60 -5.85
N VAL A 7 11.88 7.00 -5.66
CA VAL A 7 13.15 7.68 -5.90
C VAL A 7 13.54 7.66 -7.38
N THR A 8 13.41 6.53 -8.08
CA THR A 8 13.97 6.37 -9.43
C THR A 8 12.98 6.61 -10.56
N ILE A 9 11.68 6.36 -10.33
CA ILE A 9 10.64 6.51 -11.36
C ILE A 9 9.94 7.86 -11.21
N TYR A 10 9.57 8.22 -9.98
CA TYR A 10 8.79 9.43 -9.72
C TYR A 10 9.65 10.66 -9.39
N GLY A 11 10.95 10.50 -9.16
CA GLY A 11 11.85 11.61 -8.84
C GLY A 11 11.47 12.34 -7.55
N LEU A 12 10.88 11.64 -6.58
CA LEU A 12 10.43 12.19 -5.31
C LEU A 12 11.56 12.16 -4.26
N ASN A 13 12.72 12.71 -4.60
CA ASN A 13 13.85 12.82 -3.67
C ASN A 13 14.67 14.09 -3.93
N ASP A 14 14.92 14.87 -2.88
CA ASP A 14 15.60 16.18 -2.98
C ASP A 14 17.06 16.09 -3.44
N LYS A 15 17.75 14.97 -3.13
CA LYS A 15 19.18 14.77 -3.44
C LYS A 15 19.42 14.28 -4.87
N ILE A 16 18.48 13.49 -5.40
CA ILE A 16 18.47 13.01 -6.79
C ILE A 16 17.80 14.04 -7.72
N GLY A 17 16.87 14.83 -7.18
CA GLY A 17 16.05 15.80 -7.92
C GLY A 17 14.85 15.16 -8.60
N ASN A 18 14.06 15.99 -9.29
CA ASN A 18 12.84 15.59 -10.02
C ASN A 18 13.17 14.92 -11.36
N ILE A 19 14.08 13.94 -11.36
CA ILE A 19 14.54 13.22 -12.54
C ILE A 19 13.97 11.81 -12.50
N SER A 20 13.33 11.41 -13.60
CA SER A 20 12.92 10.02 -13.81
C SER A 20 14.00 9.29 -14.59
N TYR A 21 14.47 8.18 -14.04
CA TYR A 21 15.39 7.25 -14.70
C TYR A 21 14.64 6.10 -15.38
N TYR A 22 13.30 6.19 -15.47
CA TYR A 22 12.47 5.17 -16.08
C TYR A 22 12.25 5.47 -17.56
N ASP A 23 12.79 4.61 -18.43
CA ASP A 23 12.50 4.67 -19.86
C ASP A 23 11.29 3.78 -20.18
N SER A 24 10.15 4.43 -20.49
CA SER A 24 8.89 3.77 -20.81
C SER A 24 8.80 3.29 -22.27
N SER A 25 9.84 3.48 -23.08
CA SER A 25 9.82 3.17 -24.52
C SER A 25 9.85 1.68 -24.87
N GLY A 26 9.93 0.78 -23.88
CA GLY A 26 10.09 -0.66 -24.08
C GLY A 26 11.48 -1.09 -24.54
N GLN A 27 12.37 -0.14 -24.87
CA GLN A 27 13.78 -0.40 -25.20
C GLN A 27 14.63 -0.75 -23.97
N SER A 28 14.12 -0.51 -22.76
CA SER A 28 14.81 -0.82 -21.51
C SER A 28 14.95 -2.32 -21.24
N GLU A 29 14.13 -3.19 -21.86
CA GLU A 29 14.31 -4.65 -21.76
C GLU A 29 15.54 -5.15 -22.54
N TYR A 30 15.99 -4.38 -23.54
CA TYR A 30 17.19 -4.69 -24.33
C TYR A 30 18.45 -3.96 -23.84
N ASN A 31 18.30 -2.91 -23.02
CA ASN A 31 19.40 -2.20 -22.39
C ASN A 31 19.62 -2.74 -20.95
N PHE A 32 20.53 -3.71 -20.81
CA PHE A 32 20.94 -4.30 -19.52
C PHE A 32 21.74 -3.35 -18.60
N GLY A 33 21.98 -2.10 -19.02
CA GLY A 33 22.75 -1.11 -18.27
C GLY A 33 21.84 -0.16 -17.50
N LYS A 34 22.17 0.09 -16.21
CA LYS A 34 21.53 1.16 -15.44
C LYS A 34 21.75 2.51 -16.15
N PRO A 35 20.73 3.37 -16.34
CA PRO A 35 20.85 4.63 -17.07
C PRO A 35 21.55 5.74 -16.25
N TYR A 36 22.38 5.37 -15.29
CA TYR A 36 23.04 6.27 -14.35
C TYR A 36 24.38 5.71 -13.87
N SER A 37 25.29 6.60 -13.48
CA SER A 37 26.62 6.23 -13.00
C SER A 37 26.57 5.44 -11.68
N GLU A 38 27.64 4.70 -11.36
CA GLU A 38 27.75 4.01 -10.06
C GLU A 38 27.63 4.97 -8.86
N HIS A 39 28.16 6.19 -8.99
CA HIS A 39 28.01 7.23 -7.97
C HIS A 39 26.53 7.58 -7.71
N THR A 40 25.74 7.68 -8.77
CA THR A 40 24.30 7.94 -8.69
C THR A 40 23.57 6.73 -8.11
N ALA A 41 23.96 5.51 -8.52
CA ALA A 41 23.43 4.27 -7.98
C ALA A 41 23.57 4.19 -6.45
N LYS A 42 24.79 4.47 -5.95
CA LYS A 42 25.07 4.52 -4.52
C LYS A 42 24.21 5.56 -3.81
N THR A 43 24.05 6.73 -4.41
CA THR A 43 23.21 7.81 -3.85
C THR A 43 21.75 7.38 -3.77
N ILE A 44 21.22 6.72 -4.81
CA ILE A 44 19.84 6.18 -4.82
C ILE A 44 19.66 5.17 -3.68
N ASP A 45 20.58 4.24 -3.50
CA ASP A 45 20.49 3.21 -2.46
C ASP A 45 20.54 3.80 -1.04
N GLU A 46 21.39 4.81 -0.83
CA GLU A 46 21.45 5.57 0.43
C GLU A 46 20.13 6.28 0.74
N GLU A 47 19.54 6.95 -0.25
CA GLU A 47 18.30 7.71 -0.09
C GLU A 47 17.08 6.79 0.10
N ILE A 48 17.03 5.64 -0.59
CA ILE A 48 16.01 4.62 -0.34
C ILE A 48 16.10 4.11 1.10
N SER A 49 17.31 3.84 1.59
CA SER A 49 17.52 3.35 2.96
C SER A 49 17.06 4.38 4.00
N LYS A 50 17.41 5.65 3.81
CA LYS A 50 16.95 6.75 4.68
C LYS A 50 15.43 6.90 4.68
N LEU A 51 14.81 6.81 3.51
CA LEU A 51 13.35 6.91 3.39
C LEU A 51 12.66 5.77 4.17
N ILE A 52 13.15 4.54 4.01
CA ILE A 52 12.59 3.38 4.72
C ILE A 52 12.76 3.55 6.23
N GLU A 53 13.95 3.93 6.69
CA GLU A 53 14.22 4.11 8.11
C GLU A 53 13.35 5.20 8.72
N ASN A 54 13.21 6.35 8.06
CA ASN A 54 12.36 7.45 8.54
C ASN A 54 10.90 6.99 8.69
N GLN A 55 10.38 6.29 7.69
CA GLN A 55 9.00 5.80 7.70
C GLN A 55 8.80 4.69 8.75
N TYR A 56 9.81 3.86 8.98
CA TYR A 56 9.82 2.88 10.06
C TYR A 56 9.76 3.54 11.44
N GLN A 57 10.63 4.52 11.69
CA GLN A 57 10.61 5.29 12.95
C GLN A 57 9.29 6.03 13.15
N ARG A 58 8.72 6.59 12.07
CA ARG A 58 7.38 7.19 12.11
C ARG A 58 6.31 6.17 12.47
N ALA A 59 6.35 4.97 11.91
CA ALA A 59 5.39 3.91 12.23
C ALA A 59 5.49 3.49 13.71
N ILE A 60 6.72 3.29 14.22
CA ILE A 60 6.95 3.01 15.65
C ILE A 60 6.36 4.12 16.51
N ARG A 61 6.64 5.38 16.16
CA ARG A 61 6.12 6.53 16.91
C ARG A 61 4.59 6.53 16.95
N ILE A 62 3.93 6.36 15.81
CA ILE A 62 2.46 6.32 15.74
C ILE A 62 1.90 5.18 16.58
N LEU A 63 2.48 3.98 16.49
CA LEU A 63 2.04 2.82 17.27
C LEU A 63 2.27 3.03 18.77
N SER A 64 3.39 3.66 19.14
CA SER A 64 3.73 3.95 20.54
C SER A 64 2.82 5.01 21.14
N GLU A 65 2.53 6.08 20.39
CA GLU A 65 1.59 7.14 20.79
C GLU A 65 0.15 6.62 20.94
N ASN A 66 -0.21 5.55 20.22
CA ASN A 66 -1.54 4.95 20.26
C ASN A 66 -1.56 3.57 20.94
N LYS A 67 -0.57 3.26 21.79
CA LYS A 67 -0.41 1.93 22.40
C LYS A 67 -1.65 1.48 23.16
N GLU A 68 -2.25 2.35 23.96
CA GLU A 68 -3.46 2.06 24.74
C GLU A 68 -4.65 1.68 23.83
N LYS A 69 -4.83 2.40 22.73
CA LYS A 69 -5.88 2.10 21.74
C LYS A 69 -5.62 0.80 20.98
N LEU A 70 -4.34 0.49 20.73
CA LEU A 70 -3.94 -0.77 20.10
C LEU A 70 -4.22 -1.95 21.04
N GLU A 71 -3.96 -1.81 22.34
CA GLU A 71 -4.31 -2.81 23.35
C GLU A 71 -5.82 -3.02 23.41
N ALA A 72 -6.61 -1.94 23.49
CA ALA A 72 -8.07 -2.03 23.47
C ALA A 72 -8.62 -2.72 22.21
N LEU A 73 -8.00 -2.48 21.05
CA LEU A 73 -8.34 -3.17 19.80
C LEU A 73 -8.00 -4.66 19.85
N ALA A 74 -6.84 -5.01 20.40
CA ALA A 74 -6.41 -6.40 20.54
C ALA A 74 -7.33 -7.18 21.50
N ASP A 75 -7.67 -6.59 22.65
CA ASP A 75 -8.60 -7.18 23.61
C ASP A 75 -9.99 -7.40 22.98
N LYS A 76 -10.48 -6.41 22.22
CA LYS A 76 -11.76 -6.53 21.53
C LYS A 76 -11.75 -7.60 20.43
N LEU A 77 -10.62 -7.81 19.75
CA LEU A 77 -10.44 -8.92 18.78
C LEU A 77 -10.37 -10.30 19.44
N ILE A 78 -9.90 -10.37 20.69
CA ILE A 78 -9.91 -11.61 21.47
C ILE A 78 -11.35 -11.97 21.88
N GLU A 79 -12.16 -10.96 22.24
CA GLU A 79 -13.57 -11.16 22.58
C GLU A 79 -14.46 -11.41 21.34
N LYS A 80 -14.22 -10.66 20.27
CA LYS A 80 -14.93 -10.74 18.99
C LYS A 80 -13.94 -11.06 17.88
N GLU A 81 -14.00 -12.28 17.34
CA GLU A 81 -13.16 -12.73 16.22
C GLU A 81 -13.29 -11.83 14.97
N VAL A 82 -14.43 -11.14 14.84
CA VAL A 82 -14.70 -10.17 13.78
C VAL A 82 -15.17 -8.85 14.38
N ILE A 83 -14.54 -7.74 13.98
CA ILE A 83 -14.90 -6.38 14.37
C ILE A 83 -15.27 -5.54 13.14
N PHE A 84 -16.20 -4.60 13.31
CA PHE A 84 -16.69 -3.74 12.21
C PHE A 84 -16.23 -2.27 12.39
N LYS A 85 -16.61 -1.42 11.43
CA LYS A 85 -16.25 0.01 11.41
C LYS A 85 -16.69 0.70 12.71
N GLU A 86 -17.87 0.38 13.20
CA GLU A 86 -18.46 0.96 14.41
C GLU A 86 -17.63 0.62 15.65
N ASP A 87 -17.08 -0.61 15.71
CA ASP A 87 -16.21 -1.04 16.80
C ASP A 87 -14.88 -0.26 16.80
N LEU A 88 -14.37 0.10 15.62
CA LEU A 88 -13.18 0.95 15.48
C LEU A 88 -13.47 2.40 15.85
N GLU A 89 -14.64 2.93 15.51
CA GLU A 89 -15.04 4.29 15.89
C GLU A 89 -15.22 4.43 17.41
N GLU A 90 -15.63 3.37 18.10
CA GLU A 90 -15.69 3.36 19.56
C GLU A 90 -14.29 3.51 20.21
N ILE A 91 -13.26 2.87 19.62
CA ILE A 91 -11.89 2.86 20.15
C ILE A 91 -11.09 4.10 19.72
N PHE A 92 -11.17 4.46 18.43
CA PHE A 92 -10.35 5.49 17.82
C PHE A 92 -11.07 6.83 17.66
N GLY A 93 -12.39 6.86 17.83
CA GLY A 93 -13.25 8.00 17.50
C GLY A 93 -13.58 8.07 16.01
N LYS A 94 -14.39 9.06 15.63
CA LYS A 94 -14.68 9.34 14.22
C LYS A 94 -13.42 9.75 13.48
N ARG A 95 -13.31 9.30 12.22
CA ARG A 95 -12.17 9.64 11.36
C ARG A 95 -12.13 11.15 11.12
N ALA A 96 -10.97 11.77 11.32
CA ALA A 96 -10.79 13.22 11.16
C ALA A 96 -10.90 13.71 9.71
N TRP A 97 -10.81 12.81 8.72
CA TRP A 97 -11.05 13.09 7.31
C TRP A 97 -12.08 12.08 6.79
N GLU A 98 -13.30 12.54 6.48
CA GLU A 98 -14.30 11.71 5.81
C GLU A 98 -13.97 11.65 4.31
N PRO A 99 -13.64 10.48 3.73
CA PRO A 99 -13.93 10.26 2.33
C PRO A 99 -15.44 10.02 2.21
N GLU A 100 -16.13 10.73 1.31
CA GLU A 100 -17.55 10.51 1.00
C GLU A 100 -17.84 9.00 0.91
N GLU A 101 -18.78 8.54 1.75
CA GLU A 101 -19.09 7.12 1.87
C GLU A 101 -19.57 6.56 0.51
N LYS A 102 -18.74 5.73 -0.11
CA LYS A 102 -19.24 4.75 -1.07
C LYS A 102 -19.89 3.65 -0.24
N GLU A 103 -21.21 3.69 -0.14
CA GLU A 103 -22.03 2.60 0.40
C GLU A 103 -21.51 1.26 -0.15
N SER A 104 -21.03 0.42 0.76
CA SER A 104 -20.73 -0.98 0.45
C SER A 104 -22.05 -1.66 0.14
N ARG A 105 -22.34 -1.85 -1.15
CA ARG A 105 -23.45 -2.70 -1.59
C ARG A 105 -23.29 -4.08 -0.93
N PRO A 106 -24.34 -4.63 -0.29
CA PRO A 106 -24.28 -5.99 0.22
C PRO A 106 -23.95 -6.94 -0.94
N ILE A 107 -23.00 -7.83 -0.70
CA ILE A 107 -22.70 -8.94 -1.62
C ILE A 107 -23.92 -9.85 -1.54
N GLU A 108 -24.87 -9.68 -2.46
CA GLU A 108 -25.92 -10.68 -2.68
C GLU A 108 -25.21 -11.95 -3.18
N ASN A 109 -25.42 -13.05 -2.46
CA ASN A 109 -25.01 -14.37 -2.90
C ASN A 109 -25.78 -14.69 -4.19
N GLU A 110 -25.17 -14.45 -5.34
CA GLU A 110 -25.66 -15.06 -6.58
C GLU A 110 -25.51 -16.59 -6.43
N PRO A 111 -26.56 -17.39 -6.67
CA PRO A 111 -26.43 -18.83 -6.67
C PRO A 111 -25.51 -19.24 -7.82
N GLU A 112 -24.60 -20.18 -7.56
CA GLU A 112 -23.82 -20.85 -8.59
C GLU A 112 -24.76 -21.32 -9.72
N GLU A 113 -24.61 -20.75 -10.91
CA GLU A 113 -25.17 -21.36 -12.12
C GLU A 113 -24.46 -22.69 -12.33
N THR A 114 -25.15 -23.76 -11.92
CA THR A 114 -24.92 -25.11 -12.40
C THR A 114 -24.95 -25.08 -13.92
N ILE A 115 -23.78 -25.26 -14.55
CA ILE A 115 -23.67 -25.55 -15.97
C ILE A 115 -24.23 -26.96 -16.16
N GLU A 116 -25.53 -27.08 -16.42
CA GLU A 116 -26.13 -28.31 -16.92
C GLU A 116 -25.76 -28.46 -18.40
N ASP A 117 -24.96 -29.48 -18.68
CA ASP A 117 -24.75 -30.03 -20.01
C ASP A 117 -26.10 -30.29 -20.69
N THR A 118 -26.35 -29.64 -21.84
CA THR A 118 -27.20 -30.22 -22.89
C THR A 118 -26.61 -29.95 -24.26
N GLU A 119 -26.11 -31.03 -24.86
CA GLU A 119 -26.06 -31.24 -26.30
C GLU A 119 -27.46 -30.96 -26.91
N ASP A 120 -27.54 -30.14 -27.96
CA ASP A 120 -28.25 -30.49 -29.21
C ASP A 120 -28.16 -29.38 -30.28
N ILE A 121 -27.54 -29.73 -31.41
CA ILE A 121 -27.87 -29.44 -32.82
C ILE A 121 -28.65 -28.15 -33.17
N SER A 122 -28.01 -27.31 -34.01
CA SER A 122 -28.43 -27.07 -35.40
C SER A 122 -27.31 -26.46 -36.23
#